data_AF-A0A947WKI6-F1
#
_entry.id   AF-A0A947WKI6-F1
#
_cell.length_a   1.000
_cell.length_b   1.000
_cell.length_c   1.000
_cell.angle_alpha   90.00
_cell.angle_beta   90.00
_cell.angle_gamma   90.00
#
_symmetry.space_group_name_H-M   'P 1'
#
loop_
_entity.id
_entity.type
_entity.pdbx_description
1 polymer ?
#
loop_
_entity_poly.entity_id
_entity_poly.type
_entity_poly.pdbx_seq_one_letter_code
_entity_poly.pdbx_strand_id
1 'polypeptide(L)'
;MNMGALNNLTSEIIYIFTIILLIIISIGLLVALFYGITLILRSKNREEQSLAHVLLEIKMPSDNEIKIDAAEQMLSAFSSFSSDGFMKIFKTKPTISFEIVARAENIRFYISTPQKYK
;
A
#
# COMPACT_ATOMS: atom_id res chain seq x y z
N MET A 1 36.94 -25.73 -42.68
CA MET A 1 37.12 -24.76 -41.56
C MET A 1 38.07 -25.37 -40.54
N ASN A 2 39.03 -24.61 -40.04
CA ASN A 2 40.02 -25.11 -39.07
C ASN A 2 39.34 -25.33 -37.72
N MET A 3 39.47 -26.52 -37.12
CA MET A 3 38.81 -26.88 -35.85
C MET A 3 39.16 -25.92 -34.71
N GLY A 4 40.38 -25.36 -34.70
CA GLY A 4 40.78 -24.34 -33.73
C GLY A 4 39.98 -23.02 -33.84
N ALA A 5 39.60 -22.61 -35.05
CA ALA A 5 38.81 -21.39 -35.25
C ALA A 5 37.36 -21.57 -34.78
N LEU A 6 36.80 -22.78 -34.93
CA LEU A 6 35.46 -23.11 -34.43
C LEU A 6 35.42 -23.15 -32.89
N ASN A 7 36.45 -23.69 -32.24
CA ASN A 7 36.54 -23.73 -30.78
C ASN A 7 36.71 -22.34 -30.16
N ASN A 8 37.49 -21.45 -30.79
CA ASN A 8 37.62 -20.08 -30.30
C ASN A 8 36.28 -19.33 -30.40
N LEU A 9 35.55 -19.49 -31.51
CA LEU A 9 34.24 -18.86 -31.68
C LEU A 9 33.21 -19.36 -30.65
N THR A 10 33.21 -20.67 -30.34
CA THR A 10 32.29 -21.22 -29.33
C THR A 10 32.61 -20.71 -27.93
N SER A 11 33.89 -20.60 -27.57
CA SER A 11 34.32 -20.03 -26.30
C SER A 11 33.91 -18.56 -26.12
N GLU A 12 34.05 -17.72 -27.15
CA GLU A 12 33.63 -16.31 -27.11
C GLU A 12 32.11 -16.17 -26.91
N ILE A 13 31.31 -17.00 -27.59
CA ILE A 13 29.84 -17.00 -27.43
C ILE A 13 29.45 -17.40 -26.00
N ILE A 14 30.08 -18.44 -25.45
CA ILE A 14 29.83 -18.87 -24.07
C ILE A 14 30.18 -17.75 -23.09
N TYR A 15 31.32 -17.08 -23.28
CA TYR A 15 31.75 -15.99 -22.41
C TYR A 15 30.75 -14.82 -22.40
N ILE A 16 30.30 -14.38 -23.58
CA ILE A 16 29.29 -13.32 -23.71
C ILE A 16 27.99 -13.73 -23.03
N PHE A 17 27.53 -14.97 -23.24
CA PHE A 17 26.31 -15.47 -22.63
C PHE A 17 26.40 -15.51 -21.10
N THR A 18 27.55 -15.95 -20.55
CA THR A 18 27.80 -15.94 -19.11
C THR A 18 27.77 -14.53 -18.53
N ILE A 19 28.35 -13.54 -19.20
CA ILE A 19 28.30 -12.13 -18.76
C ILE A 19 26.85 -11.62 -18.75
N ILE A 20 26.09 -11.87 -19.82
CA ILE A 20 24.68 -11.43 -19.90
C ILE A 20 23.87 -12.06 -18.77
N LEU A 21 24.06 -13.35 -18.50
CA LEU A 21 23.38 -14.04 -17.40
C LEU A 21 23.74 -13.42 -16.04
N LEU A 22 25.02 -13.14 -15.80
CA LEU A 22 25.48 -12.48 -14.58
C LEU A 22 24.88 -11.08 -14.41
N ILE A 23 24.78 -10.31 -15.49
CA ILE A 23 24.15 -8.98 -15.47
C ILE A 23 22.67 -9.10 -15.10
N ILE A 24 21.93 -10.02 -15.72
CA ILE A 24 20.50 -10.23 -15.44
C ILE A 24 20.30 -10.62 -13.97
N ILE A 25 21.09 -11.56 -13.46
CA ILE A 25 21.03 -11.98 -12.05
C ILE A 25 21.35 -10.80 -11.13
N SER A 26 22.39 -10.02 -11.44
CA SER A 26 22.79 -8.86 -10.64
C SER A 26 21.70 -7.81 -10.59
N ILE A 27 21.06 -7.50 -11.72
CA ILE A 27 19.93 -6.56 -11.79
C ILE A 27 18.73 -7.11 -11.00
N GLY A 28 18.42 -8.41 -11.15
CA GLY A 28 17.34 -9.06 -10.42
C GLY A 28 17.54 -8.97 -8.91
N LEU A 29 18.76 -9.22 -8.43
CA LEU A 29 19.12 -9.09 -7.02
C LEU A 29 18.97 -7.65 -6.53
N LEU A 30 19.43 -6.65 -7.30
CA LEU A 30 19.28 -5.24 -6.94
C LEU A 30 17.81 -4.82 -6.83
N VAL A 31 16.97 -5.24 -7.77
CA VAL A 31 15.52 -4.97 -7.73
C VAL A 31 14.87 -5.63 -6.51
N ALA A 32 15.22 -6.89 -6.21
CA ALA A 32 14.71 -7.59 -5.04
C ALA A 32 15.12 -6.92 -3.73
N LEU A 33 16.39 -6.49 -3.62
CA LEU A 33 16.91 -5.76 -2.46
C LEU A 33 16.19 -4.42 -2.27
N PHE A 34 16.06 -3.65 -3.36
CA PHE A 34 15.34 -2.39 -3.35
C PHE A 34 13.90 -2.59 -2.90
N TYR A 35 13.18 -3.55 -3.49
CA TYR A 35 11.81 -3.88 -3.11
C TYR A 35 11.70 -4.29 -1.64
N GLY A 36 12.59 -5.16 -1.15
CA GLY A 36 12.64 -5.59 0.25
C GLY A 36 12.83 -4.42 1.21
N ILE A 37 13.76 -3.50 0.92
CA ILE A 37 13.96 -2.28 1.70
C ILE A 37 12.69 -1.42 1.70
N THR A 38 12.06 -1.21 0.53
CA THR A 38 10.81 -0.43 0.45
C THR A 38 9.68 -1.04 1.27
N LEU A 39 9.60 -2.38 1.31
CA LEU A 39 8.57 -3.10 2.07
C LEU A 39 8.78 -2.92 3.57
N ILE A 40 10.01 -3.04 4.06
CA ILE A 40 10.35 -2.85 5.48
C ILE A 40 10.05 -1.41 5.91
N LEU A 41 10.46 -0.42 5.11
CA LEU A 41 10.19 0.99 5.38
C LEU A 41 8.68 1.27 5.42
N ARG A 42 7.92 0.74 4.47
CA ARG A 42 6.45 0.83 4.49
C ARG A 42 5.86 0.17 5.72
N SER A 43 6.34 -1.00 6.12
CA SER A 43 5.81 -1.71 7.29
C SER A 43 6.00 -0.92 8.58
N LYS A 44 7.18 -0.33 8.78
CA LYS A 44 7.45 0.54 9.93
C LYS A 44 6.52 1.75 9.95
N ASN A 45 6.36 2.41 8.80
CA ASN A 45 5.41 3.53 8.67
C ASN A 45 3.95 3.11 8.91
N ARG A 46 3.54 1.88 8.55
CA ARG A 46 2.19 1.36 8.80
C ARG A 46 1.90 1.20 10.28
N GLU A 47 2.88 0.71 11.04
CA GLU A 47 2.74 0.48 12.48
C GLU A 47 2.57 1.80 13.23
N GLU A 48 3.44 2.78 12.96
CA GLU A 48 3.33 4.11 13.54
C GLU A 48 1.99 4.78 13.21
N GLN A 49 1.56 4.69 11.95
CA GLN A 49 0.27 5.23 11.53
C GLN A 49 -0.91 4.53 12.21
N SER A 50 -0.86 3.20 12.37
CA SER A 50 -1.93 2.43 13.04
C SER A 50 -2.05 2.78 14.52
N LEU A 51 -0.93 3.08 15.20
CA LEU A 51 -0.92 3.52 16.59
C LEU A 51 -1.47 4.94 16.74
N ALA A 52 -1.33 5.77 15.70
CA ALA A 52 -1.85 7.13 15.65
C ALA A 52 -3.32 7.20 15.18
N HIS A 53 -4.10 6.12 15.26
CA HIS A 53 -5.54 6.18 15.02
C HIS A 53 -6.28 6.68 16.26
N VAL A 54 -7.31 7.50 16.03
CA VAL A 54 -8.25 7.94 17.07
C VAL A 54 -9.63 7.39 16.78
N LEU A 55 -10.34 7.01 17.84
CA LEU A 55 -11.71 6.55 17.76
C LEU A 55 -12.66 7.73 18.04
N LEU A 56 -13.52 8.02 17.08
CA LEU A 56 -14.58 9.02 17.20
C LEU A 56 -15.90 8.27 17.43
N GLU A 57 -16.59 8.59 18.51
CA GLU A 57 -17.93 8.06 18.82
C GLU A 57 -18.98 9.13 18.53
N ILE A 58 -19.95 8.80 17.68
CA ILE A 58 -21.12 9.63 17.41
C ILE A 58 -22.34 8.88 17.97
N LYS A 59 -22.97 9.48 18.99
CA LYS A 59 -24.17 8.94 19.64
C LYS A 59 -25.40 9.60 19.06
N MET A 60 -26.36 8.77 18.66
CA MET A 60 -27.60 9.21 18.05
C MET A 60 -28.78 8.56 18.79
N PRO A 61 -29.80 9.33 19.18
CA PRO A 61 -31.00 8.76 19.76
C PRO A 61 -31.79 8.01 18.68
N SER A 62 -32.55 6.99 19.08
CA SER A 62 -33.25 6.08 18.17
C SER A 62 -34.35 6.74 17.34
N ASP A 63 -34.82 7.91 17.76
CA ASP A 63 -35.82 8.73 17.08
C ASP A 63 -35.21 9.68 16.02
N ASN A 64 -33.88 9.71 15.89
CA ASN A 64 -33.22 10.62 14.98
C ASN A 64 -33.24 10.08 13.55
N GLU A 65 -34.07 10.70 12.72
CA GLU A 65 -34.17 10.41 11.29
C GLU A 65 -33.07 11.16 10.53
N ILE A 66 -31.88 10.55 10.42
CA ILE A 66 -30.90 10.99 9.42
C ILE A 66 -31.46 10.67 8.04
N LYS A 67 -31.65 11.71 7.23
CA LYS A 67 -31.99 11.56 5.81
C LYS A 67 -30.89 10.77 5.10
N ILE A 68 -31.29 9.78 4.32
CA ILE A 68 -30.38 8.92 3.54
C ILE A 68 -29.38 9.76 2.72
N ASP A 69 -29.84 10.90 2.18
CA ASP A 69 -29.03 11.86 1.42
C ASP A 69 -27.81 12.39 2.18
N ALA A 70 -27.92 12.62 3.49
CA ALA A 70 -26.81 13.12 4.31
C ALA A 70 -25.75 12.04 4.54
N ALA A 71 -26.16 10.78 4.67
CA ALA A 71 -25.25 9.65 4.75
C ALA A 71 -24.53 9.42 3.40
N GLU A 72 -25.25 9.55 2.28
CA GLU A 72 -24.68 9.44 0.94
C GLU A 72 -23.66 10.56 0.65
N GLN A 73 -23.96 11.79 1.09
CA GLN A 73 -23.03 12.91 0.99
C GLN A 73 -21.76 12.69 1.81
N MET A 74 -21.90 12.16 3.03
CA MET A 74 -20.76 11.79 3.88
C MET A 74 -19.89 10.70 3.22
N LEU A 75 -20.50 9.64 2.68
CA LEU A 75 -19.78 8.58 1.97
C LEU A 75 -19.07 9.10 0.72
N SER A 76 -19.69 10.02 0.00
CA SER A 76 -19.09 10.68 -1.17
C SER A 76 -17.83 11.46 -0.81
N ALA A 77 -17.79 12.13 0.35
CA ALA A 77 -16.60 12.84 0.81
C ALA A 77 -15.39 11.90 1.01
N PHE A 78 -15.61 10.64 1.41
CA PHE A 78 -14.52 9.67 1.61
C PHE A 78 -13.86 9.19 0.32
N SER A 79 -14.55 9.30 -0.82
CA SER A 79 -13.97 8.94 -2.12
C SER A 79 -12.73 9.77 -2.49
N SER A 80 -12.58 10.95 -1.88
CA SER A 80 -11.44 11.85 -2.08
C SER A 80 -10.15 11.46 -1.34
N PHE A 81 -10.18 10.43 -0.48
CA PHE A 81 -9.01 10.02 0.35
C PHE A 81 -7.90 9.27 -0.44
N SER A 82 -7.82 9.42 -1.76
CA SER A 82 -6.77 8.79 -2.57
C SER A 82 -5.41 9.48 -2.40
N SER A 83 -4.37 8.69 -2.16
CA SER A 83 -2.98 9.19 -2.12
C SER A 83 -2.41 9.33 -3.54
N ASP A 84 -2.31 10.56 -4.04
CA ASP A 84 -1.70 10.85 -5.34
C ASP A 84 -0.22 11.26 -5.23
N GLY A 85 0.60 10.84 -6.21
CA GLY A 85 2.00 11.27 -6.36
C GLY A 85 3.02 10.16 -6.66
N PHE A 86 4.16 10.56 -7.23
CA PHE A 86 5.28 9.67 -7.62
C PHE A 86 5.83 8.85 -6.44
N MET A 87 5.81 9.41 -5.23
CA MET A 87 6.27 8.73 -4.00
C MET A 87 5.23 7.80 -3.36
N LYS A 88 4.10 7.50 -4.01
CA LYS A 88 3.09 6.55 -3.47
C LYS A 88 3.67 5.17 -3.16
N ILE A 89 4.76 4.80 -3.84
CA ILE A 89 5.48 3.54 -3.63
C ILE A 89 6.22 3.52 -2.28
N PHE A 90 6.27 4.61 -1.52
CA PHE A 90 6.90 4.61 -0.19
C PHE A 90 5.93 4.99 0.92
N LYS A 91 4.71 5.41 0.57
CA LYS A 91 3.71 5.87 1.52
C LYS A 91 2.68 4.79 1.81
N THR A 92 2.31 4.68 3.07
CA THR A 92 1.13 3.93 3.51
C THR A 92 -0.13 4.72 3.15
N LYS A 93 -1.14 4.06 2.59
CA LYS A 93 -2.43 4.68 2.36
C LYS A 93 -3.16 4.87 3.69
N PRO A 94 -3.74 6.05 3.96
CA PRO A 94 -4.60 6.22 5.12
C PRO A 94 -5.84 5.32 4.97
N THR A 95 -6.26 4.73 6.08
CA THR A 95 -7.44 3.86 6.13
C THR A 95 -8.41 4.44 7.15
N ILE A 96 -9.70 4.44 6.84
CA ILE A 96 -10.76 4.80 7.78
C ILE A 96 -11.63 3.55 7.96
N SER A 97 -12.05 3.28 9.20
CA SER A 97 -12.95 2.18 9.53
C SER A 97 -14.21 2.71 10.20
N PHE A 98 -15.35 2.13 9.84
CA PHE A 98 -16.66 2.47 10.36
C PHE A 98 -17.26 1.25 11.04
N GLU A 99 -17.78 1.44 12.23
CA GLU A 99 -18.52 0.42 12.97
C GLU A 99 -19.83 1.03 13.46
N ILE A 100 -20.94 0.31 13.24
CA ILE A 100 -22.27 0.73 13.68
C ILE A 100 -22.75 -0.27 14.71
N VAL A 101 -23.02 0.21 15.92
CA VAL A 101 -23.54 -0.60 17.02
C VAL A 101 -24.94 -0.12 17.36
N ALA A 102 -25.93 -0.93 16.98
CA ALA A 102 -27.32 -0.71 17.34
C ALA A 102 -27.64 -1.39 18.69
N ARG A 103 -28.12 -0.61 19.65
CA ARG A 103 -28.69 -1.08 20.92
C ARG A 103 -30.17 -0.70 20.95
N ALA A 104 -30.95 -1.33 21.84
CA ALA A 104 -32.39 -1.08 21.94
C ALA A 104 -32.76 0.41 22.16
N GLU A 105 -31.88 1.17 22.81
CA GLU A 105 -32.13 2.58 23.17
C GLU A 105 -31.40 3.60 22.29
N ASN A 106 -30.35 3.19 21.57
CA ASN A 106 -29.50 4.11 20.81
C ASN A 106 -28.71 3.40 19.71
N ILE A 107 -28.33 4.17 18.70
CA ILE A 107 -27.39 3.75 17.66
C ILE A 107 -26.09 4.54 17.86
N ARG A 108 -24.98 3.83 17.84
CA ARG A 108 -23.63 4.40 17.97
C ARG A 108 -22.86 4.16 16.70
N PHE A 109 -22.23 5.21 16.19
CA PHE A 109 -21.30 5.13 15.08
C PHE A 109 -19.89 5.36 15.62
N TYR A 110 -19.02 4.40 15.39
CA TYR A 110 -17.61 4.50 15.69
C TYR A 110 -16.84 4.69 14.39
N ILE A 111 -15.99 5.70 14.37
CA ILE A 111 -15.14 6.01 13.23
C ILE A 111 -13.69 5.97 13.71
N SER A 112 -12.92 5.03 13.20
CA SER A 112 -11.47 4.98 13.40
C SER A 112 -10.80 5.68 12.23
N THR A 113 -10.12 6.78 12.52
CA THR A 113 -9.43 7.62 11.52
C THR A 113 -8.02 7.95 11.99
N PRO A 114 -7.04 8.13 11.08
CA PRO A 114 -5.73 8.60 11.49
C PRO A 114 -5.85 9.98 12.16
N GLN A 115 -5.14 10.20 13.26
CA GLN A 115 -5.21 11.43 14.06
C GLN A 115 -4.98 12.71 13.24
N LYS A 116 -4.19 12.61 12.16
CA LYS A 116 -3.93 13.72 11.23
C LYS A 116 -5.20 14.26 10.55
N TYR A 117 -6.24 13.45 10.42
CA TYR A 117 -7.49 13.78 9.71
C TYR A 117 -8.68 13.93 10.65
N LYS A 118 -8.45 13.98 11.98
CA LYS A 118 -9.44 14.43 12.95
C LYS A 118 -9.66 15.94 12.79
#